data_AF-A0A850B6E7-F1
#
_entry.id   AF-A0A850B6E7-F1
#
_cell.length_a   1.000
_cell.length_b   1.000
_cell.length_c   1.000
_cell.angle_alpha   90.00
_cell.angle_beta   90.00
_cell.angle_gamma   90.00
#
_symmetry.space_group_name_H-M   'P 1'
#
loop_
_entity.id
_entity.type
_entity.pdbx_description
1 polymer ?
#
loop_
_entity_poly.entity_id
_entity_poly.type
_entity_poly.pdbx_seq_one_letter_code
_entity_poly.pdbx_strand_id
1 'polypeptide(L)'
;MRRRPHVSKITVTKGVRPGDSLEASLTLTSYAKTPVNAITLSLEGYEQYIHAHNRPPVRKRTLVHLVAILMGEGDLAKGTVTYRARFLLPRNALPSFNGYRLSVEYKLDLHVDIPWWPDLRRSYVVDVEAREVPRPEPRPFAQTTERAGSALFAEVSLDDLVFAPGDVVSGAFALGNLRGREVQSLELSVITVEHLTSQMKIPGMCYAVKFDPAAIEEGKSQRFQFALQRSIPPSYDSLSYAFQLKAKVRRGDALTHRIPITIAPFNRPAAGSATHRQPELGAERWRKIWAKAGAPLGLSIAARDVRLTGRIGLAEATVFVDTLAEGTPLTADLRFDPWGADFRIAKRSLLSPQRMFPFLAADPHGEAFASRYKAEAREEAQLRAIVDGALVQALLAFDEVRVGDDEARAVMKNTGYDQRFIVPFLDRVAELARALTDAAARVPPPACMAPLRPAWIAFAEELSGELFPGSMSIRNGQLEGARFAIETLFEGDPDPVGTRVAHELDPPLNMDVGEAPLEDLLASAPPGTRAVFDEVAKGAREARVLPHAIEVTLEAPLADPATERGRMHAMLALSRRLRGEKGAGPYR
;
A
#
# COMPACT_ATOMS: atom_id res chain seq x y z
N MET A 1 -68.59 -53.79 -7.19
CA MET A 1 -67.23 -53.70 -6.61
C MET A 1 -66.83 -52.23 -6.55
N ARG A 2 -66.53 -51.68 -5.37
CA ARG A 2 -66.08 -50.29 -5.25
C ARG A 2 -64.68 -50.16 -5.89
N ARG A 3 -64.42 -49.10 -6.67
CA ARG A 3 -63.04 -48.75 -7.13
C ARG A 3 -62.63 -47.35 -6.67
N ARG A 4 -61.38 -47.19 -6.22
CA ARG A 4 -60.83 -45.92 -5.74
C ARG A 4 -60.90 -44.88 -6.86
N PRO A 5 -61.30 -43.63 -6.56
CA PRO A 5 -61.25 -42.57 -7.55
C PRO A 5 -59.81 -42.33 -8.03
N HIS A 6 -59.68 -41.91 -9.27
CA HIS A 6 -58.39 -41.70 -9.93
C HIS A 6 -58.24 -40.22 -10.33
N VAL A 7 -57.04 -39.65 -10.13
CA VAL A 7 -56.72 -38.32 -10.64
C VAL A 7 -56.45 -38.41 -12.13
N SER A 8 -57.44 -38.03 -12.95
CA SER A 8 -57.30 -38.05 -14.41
C SER A 8 -56.43 -36.90 -14.91
N LYS A 9 -56.53 -35.73 -14.29
CA LYS A 9 -55.75 -34.54 -14.67
C LYS A 9 -55.65 -33.59 -13.51
N ILE A 10 -54.48 -32.97 -13.35
CA ILE A 10 -54.33 -31.75 -12.57
C ILE A 10 -53.65 -30.71 -13.44
N THR A 11 -54.08 -29.46 -13.33
CA THR A 11 -53.44 -28.33 -14.01
C THR A 11 -53.28 -27.21 -13.01
N VAL A 12 -52.08 -26.66 -12.95
CA VAL A 12 -51.70 -25.58 -12.03
C VAL A 12 -51.15 -24.43 -12.86
N THR A 13 -51.43 -23.20 -12.43
CA THR A 13 -50.86 -21.99 -13.03
C THR A 13 -49.33 -22.07 -12.96
N LYS A 14 -48.65 -21.81 -14.08
CA LYS A 14 -47.17 -21.77 -14.15
C LYS A 14 -46.66 -20.34 -13.93
N GLY A 15 -45.42 -20.22 -13.47
CA GLY A 15 -44.76 -18.91 -13.31
C GLY A 15 -45.41 -18.03 -12.24
N VAL A 16 -46.01 -18.64 -11.21
CA VAL A 16 -46.63 -17.90 -10.11
C VAL A 16 -45.56 -17.21 -9.27
N ARG A 17 -45.80 -15.96 -8.85
CA ARG A 17 -44.87 -15.19 -8.02
C ARG A 17 -45.50 -14.87 -6.65
N PRO A 18 -44.69 -14.48 -5.65
CA PRO A 18 -45.21 -14.01 -4.36
C PRO A 18 -46.22 -12.86 -4.51
N GLY A 19 -47.42 -13.07 -3.96
CA GLY A 19 -48.56 -12.15 -4.10
C GLY A 19 -49.54 -12.50 -5.22
N ASP A 20 -49.20 -13.44 -6.11
CA ASP A 20 -50.09 -13.89 -7.17
C ASP A 20 -51.11 -14.90 -6.66
N SER A 21 -52.09 -15.18 -7.52
CA SER A 21 -53.06 -16.23 -7.29
C SER A 21 -52.67 -17.50 -8.05
N LEU A 22 -52.46 -18.59 -7.33
CA LEU A 22 -52.30 -19.92 -7.90
C LEU A 22 -53.68 -20.56 -8.11
N GLU A 23 -54.04 -20.80 -9.37
CA GLU A 23 -55.23 -21.55 -9.72
C GLU A 23 -54.88 -23.00 -10.01
N ALA A 24 -55.65 -23.92 -9.41
CA ALA A 24 -55.53 -25.35 -9.59
C ALA A 24 -56.86 -25.94 -10.06
N SER A 25 -56.83 -26.71 -11.15
CA SER A 25 -57.97 -27.47 -11.66
C SER A 25 -57.69 -28.95 -11.52
N LEU A 26 -58.54 -29.65 -10.76
CA LEU A 26 -58.45 -31.07 -10.46
C LEU A 26 -59.57 -31.83 -11.14
N THR A 27 -59.25 -32.83 -11.95
CA THR A 27 -60.23 -33.72 -12.57
C THR A 27 -60.10 -35.11 -11.97
N LEU A 28 -61.16 -35.56 -11.29
CA LEU A 28 -61.27 -36.89 -10.68
C LEU A 28 -62.22 -37.75 -11.49
N THR A 29 -61.86 -39.01 -11.70
CA THR A 29 -62.76 -40.00 -12.28
C THR A 29 -63.09 -41.06 -11.24
N SER A 30 -64.38 -41.24 -10.96
CA SER A 30 -64.91 -42.29 -10.10
C SER A 30 -65.65 -43.34 -10.94
N TYR A 31 -65.29 -44.61 -10.79
CA TYR A 31 -65.91 -45.71 -11.55
C TYR A 31 -67.23 -46.20 -10.95
N ALA A 32 -67.56 -45.75 -9.74
CA ALA A 32 -68.81 -46.02 -9.03
C ALA A 32 -69.17 -44.80 -8.16
N LYS A 33 -70.37 -44.79 -7.59
CA LYS A 33 -70.73 -43.84 -6.54
C LYS A 33 -69.87 -44.15 -5.30
N THR A 34 -69.03 -43.20 -4.87
CA THR A 34 -68.03 -43.42 -3.81
C THR A 34 -68.24 -42.43 -2.67
N PRO A 35 -68.52 -42.88 -1.44
CA PRO A 35 -68.63 -41.97 -0.30
C PRO A 35 -67.25 -41.36 -0.01
N VAL A 36 -67.22 -40.07 0.33
CA VAL A 36 -66.03 -39.32 0.73
C VAL A 36 -66.37 -38.47 1.96
N ASN A 37 -65.45 -38.39 2.92
CA ASN A 37 -65.59 -37.48 4.06
C ASN A 37 -65.20 -36.05 3.64
N ALA A 38 -64.18 -35.92 2.78
CA ALA A 38 -63.79 -34.66 2.17
C ALA A 38 -62.89 -34.88 0.96
N ILE A 39 -62.88 -33.91 0.05
CA ILE A 39 -61.85 -33.72 -0.97
C ILE A 39 -61.15 -32.41 -0.66
N THR A 40 -59.91 -32.46 -0.22
CA THR A 40 -59.10 -31.29 0.12
C THR A 40 -57.89 -31.17 -0.79
N LEU A 41 -57.51 -29.93 -1.05
CA LEU A 41 -56.30 -29.58 -1.76
C LEU A 41 -55.54 -28.56 -0.91
N SER A 42 -54.33 -28.88 -0.47
CA SER A 42 -53.49 -27.98 0.30
C SER A 42 -52.29 -27.50 -0.51
N LEU A 43 -51.98 -26.21 -0.41
CA LEU A 43 -50.73 -25.64 -0.89
C LEU A 43 -49.80 -25.44 0.31
N GLU A 44 -48.70 -26.17 0.31
CA GLU A 44 -47.69 -26.15 1.36
C GLU A 44 -46.37 -25.63 0.80
N GLY A 45 -45.74 -24.68 1.50
CA GLY A 45 -44.45 -24.11 1.15
C GLY A 45 -43.49 -24.22 2.31
N TYR A 46 -42.29 -24.73 2.06
CA TYR A 46 -41.31 -24.99 3.11
C TYR A 46 -39.92 -24.52 2.71
N GLU A 47 -39.24 -23.87 3.66
CA GLU A 47 -37.79 -23.72 3.65
C GLU A 47 -37.18 -24.85 4.49
N GLN A 48 -36.25 -25.60 3.94
CA GLN A 48 -35.66 -26.75 4.59
C GLN A 48 -34.13 -26.76 4.48
N TYR A 49 -33.51 -27.23 5.56
CA TYR A 49 -32.06 -27.36 5.67
C TYR A 49 -31.66 -28.84 5.67
N ILE A 50 -30.73 -29.21 4.79
CA ILE A 50 -30.34 -30.60 4.54
C ILE A 50 -28.83 -30.76 4.84
N HIS A 51 -28.48 -31.68 5.75
CA HIS A 51 -27.08 -31.91 6.14
C HIS A 51 -26.28 -32.65 5.06
N ALA A 52 -26.95 -33.57 4.36
CA ALA A 52 -26.41 -34.39 3.28
C ALA A 52 -27.56 -34.81 2.34
N HIS A 53 -27.29 -34.93 1.04
CA HIS A 53 -28.27 -35.33 0.04
C HIS A 53 -29.00 -36.63 0.46
N ASN A 54 -30.33 -36.69 0.26
CA ASN A 54 -31.21 -37.80 0.64
C ASN A 54 -31.38 -38.10 2.15
N ARG A 55 -31.02 -37.18 3.06
CA ARG A 55 -31.39 -37.27 4.48
C ARG A 55 -32.61 -36.40 4.80
N PRO A 56 -33.41 -36.77 5.81
CA PRO A 56 -34.50 -35.92 6.28
C PRO A 56 -33.96 -34.53 6.67
N PRO A 57 -34.73 -33.46 6.44
CA PRO A 57 -34.28 -32.11 6.75
C PRO A 57 -34.07 -31.97 8.26
N VAL A 58 -32.96 -31.33 8.63
CA VAL A 58 -32.57 -31.08 10.02
C VAL A 58 -33.47 -30.02 10.64
N ARG A 59 -33.91 -29.07 9.81
CA ARG A 59 -34.80 -27.98 10.17
C ARG A 59 -35.72 -27.68 9.01
N LYS A 60 -37.00 -27.49 9.31
CA LYS A 60 -38.06 -27.19 8.35
C LYS A 60 -38.86 -25.99 8.88
N ARG A 61 -38.96 -24.94 8.08
CA ARG A 61 -39.76 -23.74 8.36
C ARG A 61 -40.92 -23.70 7.36
N THR A 62 -42.14 -23.70 7.87
CA THR A 62 -43.33 -23.49 7.05
C THR A 62 -43.40 -22.03 6.61
N LEU A 63 -43.44 -21.80 5.30
CA LEU A 63 -43.62 -20.50 4.68
C LEU A 63 -45.09 -20.26 4.35
N VAL A 64 -45.76 -21.31 3.84
CA VAL A 64 -47.15 -21.27 3.38
C VAL A 64 -47.84 -22.56 3.77
N HIS A 65 -49.07 -22.47 4.26
CA HIS A 65 -49.98 -23.61 4.40
C HIS A 65 -51.40 -23.11 4.20
N LEU A 66 -51.96 -23.39 3.02
CA LEU A 66 -53.29 -22.95 2.61
C LEU A 66 -54.11 -24.18 2.21
N VAL A 67 -55.39 -24.24 2.59
CA VAL A 67 -56.24 -25.40 2.34
C VAL A 67 -57.52 -24.97 1.63
N ALA A 68 -57.86 -25.67 0.55
CA ALA A 68 -59.14 -25.55 -0.14
C ALA A 68 -59.94 -26.84 0.03
N ILE A 69 -61.15 -26.74 0.57
CA ILE A 69 -62.10 -27.84 0.62
C ILE A 69 -62.90 -27.82 -0.68
N LEU A 70 -62.63 -28.79 -1.56
CA LEU A 70 -63.27 -28.90 -2.88
C LEU A 70 -64.64 -29.58 -2.79
N MET A 71 -64.80 -30.46 -1.81
CA MET A 71 -66.06 -31.14 -1.49
C MET A 71 -66.02 -31.53 0.00
N GLY A 72 -67.10 -31.28 0.74
CA GLY A 72 -67.28 -31.79 2.10
C GLY A 72 -67.74 -33.25 2.11
N GLU A 73 -68.35 -33.68 3.20
CA GLU A 73 -68.90 -35.04 3.30
C GLU A 73 -69.99 -35.26 2.25
N GLY A 74 -69.93 -36.40 1.55
CA GLY A 74 -70.94 -36.75 0.56
C GLY A 74 -70.52 -37.88 -0.37
N ASP A 75 -71.26 -38.05 -1.46
CA ASP A 75 -71.01 -39.10 -2.44
C ASP A 75 -70.42 -38.53 -3.74
N LEU A 76 -69.20 -38.93 -4.09
CA LEU A 76 -68.62 -38.66 -5.39
C LEU A 76 -69.35 -39.48 -6.46
N ALA A 77 -70.05 -38.79 -7.36
CA ALA A 77 -70.82 -39.43 -8.42
C ALA A 77 -69.94 -40.28 -9.35
N LYS A 78 -70.51 -41.36 -9.90
CA LYS A 78 -69.85 -42.14 -10.96
C LYS A 78 -69.67 -41.24 -12.20
N GLY A 79 -68.48 -41.25 -12.78
CA GLY A 79 -68.10 -40.42 -13.91
C GLY A 79 -66.91 -39.53 -13.58
N THR A 80 -66.73 -38.48 -14.38
CA THR A 80 -65.63 -37.53 -14.23
C THR A 80 -66.16 -36.20 -13.70
N VAL A 81 -65.55 -35.68 -12.64
CA VAL A 81 -65.90 -34.40 -12.01
C VAL A 81 -64.65 -33.52 -11.98
N THR A 82 -64.82 -32.23 -12.24
CA THR A 82 -63.74 -31.25 -12.18
C THR A 82 -64.00 -30.24 -11.07
N TYR A 83 -63.00 -30.05 -10.22
CA TYR A 83 -62.97 -29.09 -9.14
C TYR A 83 -61.94 -28.00 -9.43
N ARG A 84 -62.17 -26.80 -8.89
CA ARG A 84 -61.25 -25.67 -8.99
C ARG A 84 -60.94 -25.12 -7.60
N ALA A 85 -59.67 -24.82 -7.36
CA ALA A 85 -59.21 -24.11 -6.18
C ALA A 85 -58.37 -22.90 -6.58
N ARG A 86 -58.39 -21.89 -5.72
CA ARG A 86 -57.61 -20.66 -5.86
C ARG A 86 -56.88 -20.41 -4.54
N PHE A 87 -55.56 -20.27 -4.60
CA PHE A 87 -54.71 -19.97 -3.45
C PHE A 87 -54.01 -18.64 -3.66
N LEU A 88 -54.14 -17.71 -2.72
CA LEU A 88 -53.39 -16.45 -2.76
C LEU A 88 -52.02 -16.66 -2.11
N LEU A 89 -50.95 -16.63 -2.91
CA LEU A 89 -49.60 -16.72 -2.38
C LEU A 89 -49.27 -15.47 -1.55
N PRO A 90 -48.77 -15.62 -0.31
CA PRO A 90 -48.32 -14.47 0.47
C PRO A 90 -47.27 -13.64 -0.27
N ARG A 91 -47.31 -12.31 -0.11
CA ARG A 91 -46.33 -11.41 -0.75
C ARG A 91 -44.89 -11.62 -0.28
N ASN A 92 -44.72 -12.19 0.91
CA ASN A 92 -43.43 -12.54 1.51
C ASN A 92 -43.04 -14.02 1.29
N ALA A 93 -43.77 -14.75 0.44
CA ALA A 93 -43.35 -16.09 0.02
C ALA A 93 -41.98 -16.01 -0.68
N LEU A 94 -41.15 -17.03 -0.48
CA LEU A 94 -39.83 -17.12 -1.11
C LEU A 94 -39.95 -17.78 -2.50
N PRO A 95 -39.06 -17.48 -3.45
CA PRO A 95 -39.00 -18.24 -4.70
C PRO A 95 -38.53 -19.68 -4.44
N SER A 96 -38.94 -20.61 -5.31
CA SER A 96 -38.43 -21.97 -5.29
C SER A 96 -36.92 -21.98 -5.50
N PHE A 97 -36.21 -22.76 -4.68
CA PHE A 97 -34.75 -22.84 -4.69
C PHE A 97 -34.30 -24.24 -4.31
N ASN A 98 -33.28 -24.76 -4.98
CA ASN A 98 -32.65 -26.03 -4.63
C ASN A 98 -31.13 -25.84 -4.61
N GLY A 99 -30.61 -25.48 -3.43
CA GLY A 99 -29.19 -25.25 -3.18
C GLY A 99 -28.47 -26.48 -2.65
N TYR A 100 -27.31 -26.25 -2.03
CA TYR A 100 -26.47 -27.35 -1.54
C TYR A 100 -26.97 -27.88 -0.19
N ARG A 101 -27.30 -26.98 0.74
CA ARG A 101 -27.89 -27.33 2.04
C ARG A 101 -29.20 -26.63 2.34
N LEU A 102 -29.64 -25.70 1.48
CA LEU A 102 -30.89 -24.97 1.59
C LEU A 102 -31.79 -25.31 0.40
N SER A 103 -33.05 -25.65 0.65
CA SER A 103 -34.06 -25.67 -0.40
C SER A 103 -35.37 -25.03 0.04
N VAL A 104 -36.06 -24.45 -0.93
CA VAL A 104 -37.39 -23.86 -0.80
C VAL A 104 -38.28 -24.61 -1.79
N GLU A 105 -39.24 -25.38 -1.26
CA GLU A 105 -40.13 -26.22 -2.05
C GLU A 105 -41.59 -25.85 -1.78
N TYR A 106 -42.40 -25.83 -2.83
CA TYR A 106 -43.85 -25.73 -2.74
C TYR A 106 -44.51 -27.00 -3.30
N LYS A 107 -45.51 -27.49 -2.59
CA LYS A 107 -46.24 -28.72 -2.92
C LYS A 107 -47.73 -28.46 -2.85
N LEU A 108 -48.44 -29.02 -3.81
CA LEU A 108 -49.88 -29.08 -3.86
C LEU A 108 -50.30 -30.50 -3.52
N ASP A 109 -50.86 -30.70 -2.33
CA ASP A 109 -51.23 -31.99 -1.79
C ASP A 109 -52.74 -32.20 -1.89
N LEU A 110 -53.14 -33.20 -2.66
CA LEU A 110 -54.51 -33.68 -2.77
C LEU A 110 -54.73 -34.78 -1.73
N HIS A 111 -55.82 -34.65 -0.96
CA HIS A 111 -56.32 -35.70 -0.07
C HIS A 111 -57.81 -35.92 -0.32
N VAL A 112 -58.16 -37.11 -0.78
CA VAL A 112 -59.55 -37.62 -0.78
C VAL A 112 -59.67 -38.59 0.38
N ASP A 113 -60.40 -38.18 1.41
CA ASP A 113 -60.70 -38.97 2.59
C ASP A 113 -61.89 -39.89 2.30
N ILE A 114 -61.67 -41.21 2.37
CA ILE A 114 -62.67 -42.22 2.00
C ILE A 114 -63.00 -43.05 3.24
N PRO A 115 -64.26 -43.02 3.74
CA PRO A 115 -64.61 -43.74 4.94
C PRO A 115 -64.46 -45.26 4.75
N TRP A 116 -63.76 -45.88 5.70
CA TRP A 116 -63.53 -47.33 5.76
C TRP A 116 -62.75 -47.90 4.56
N TRP A 117 -61.94 -47.07 3.88
CA TRP A 117 -61.11 -47.47 2.75
C TRP A 117 -59.87 -46.56 2.59
N PRO A 118 -58.71 -47.04 2.13
CA PRO A 118 -57.55 -46.21 1.83
C PRO A 118 -57.80 -44.93 1.01
N ASP A 119 -57.44 -43.80 1.61
CA ASP A 119 -57.45 -42.46 1.03
C ASP A 119 -56.71 -42.34 -0.31
N LEU A 120 -57.15 -41.39 -1.14
CA LEU A 120 -56.34 -40.89 -2.26
C LEU A 120 -55.46 -39.73 -1.84
N ARG A 121 -54.15 -39.97 -1.77
CA ARG A 121 -53.13 -38.93 -1.57
C ARG A 121 -52.23 -38.78 -2.81
N ARG A 122 -52.03 -37.54 -3.26
CA ARG A 122 -51.11 -37.17 -4.35
C ARG A 122 -50.47 -35.82 -4.07
N SER A 123 -49.21 -35.67 -4.41
CA SER A 123 -48.44 -34.44 -4.22
C SER A 123 -47.88 -33.98 -5.56
N TYR A 124 -47.95 -32.67 -5.83
CA TYR A 124 -47.45 -32.07 -7.05
C TYR A 124 -46.52 -30.91 -6.71
N VAL A 125 -45.34 -30.84 -7.32
CA VAL A 125 -44.41 -29.71 -7.09
C VAL A 125 -44.92 -28.46 -7.81
N VAL A 126 -44.82 -27.33 -7.12
CA VAL A 126 -45.15 -26.01 -7.66
C VAL A 126 -43.88 -25.17 -7.69
N ASP A 127 -43.56 -24.60 -8.85
CA ASP A 127 -42.46 -23.66 -9.00
C ASP A 127 -42.97 -22.23 -8.76
N VAL A 128 -42.41 -21.57 -7.74
CA VAL A 128 -42.68 -20.17 -7.43
C VAL A 128 -41.50 -19.33 -7.92
N GLU A 129 -41.78 -18.42 -8.86
CA GLU A 129 -40.79 -17.50 -9.41
C GLU A 129 -40.55 -16.31 -8.48
N ALA A 130 -39.39 -15.70 -8.60
CA ALA A 130 -39.08 -14.49 -7.86
C ALA A 130 -39.89 -13.30 -8.38
N ARG A 131 -40.40 -12.48 -7.47
CA ARG A 131 -41.10 -11.23 -7.82
C ARG A 131 -40.10 -10.15 -8.19
N GLU A 132 -40.33 -9.49 -9.32
CA GLU A 132 -39.55 -8.33 -9.72
C GLU A 132 -39.68 -7.17 -8.73
N VAL A 133 -38.55 -6.54 -8.44
CA VAL A 133 -38.46 -5.35 -7.58
C VAL A 133 -37.88 -4.16 -8.35
N PRO A 134 -38.13 -2.93 -7.91
CA PRO A 134 -37.46 -1.76 -8.47
C PRO A 134 -35.94 -1.88 -8.35
N ARG A 135 -35.20 -1.66 -9.44
CA ARG A 135 -33.73 -1.59 -9.38
C ARG A 135 -33.30 -0.32 -8.64
N PRO A 136 -32.42 -0.38 -7.63
CA PRO A 136 -31.79 0.81 -7.07
C PRO A 136 -31.00 1.60 -8.12
N GLU A 137 -30.64 2.84 -7.81
CA GLU A 137 -29.68 3.58 -8.63
C GLU A 137 -28.27 2.97 -8.51
N PRO A 138 -27.49 2.90 -9.61
CA PRO A 138 -26.16 2.30 -9.57
C PRO A 138 -25.25 2.97 -8.54
N ARG A 139 -24.53 2.15 -7.76
CA ARG A 139 -23.60 2.64 -6.75
C ARG A 139 -22.22 1.98 -6.92
N PRO A 140 -21.30 2.61 -7.66
CA PRO A 140 -19.92 2.16 -7.73
C PRO A 140 -19.31 2.03 -6.33
N PHE A 141 -18.57 0.95 -6.13
CA PHE A 141 -18.01 0.61 -4.83
C PHE A 141 -16.54 0.22 -4.99
N ALA A 142 -15.70 0.66 -4.06
CA ALA A 142 -14.32 0.22 -3.98
C ALA A 142 -13.94 -0.09 -2.55
N GLN A 143 -13.16 -1.16 -2.38
CA GLN A 143 -12.70 -1.62 -1.09
C GLN A 143 -11.28 -2.17 -1.20
N THR A 144 -10.50 -1.97 -0.15
CA THR A 144 -9.19 -2.59 0.03
C THR A 144 -9.31 -3.67 1.09
N THR A 145 -8.65 -4.81 0.90
CA THR A 145 -8.60 -5.84 1.94
C THR A 145 -8.00 -5.28 3.24
N GLU A 146 -8.58 -5.67 4.38
CA GLU A 146 -7.95 -5.44 5.67
C GLU A 146 -6.57 -6.08 5.72
N ARG A 147 -5.59 -5.38 6.31
CA ARG A 147 -4.18 -5.77 6.24
C ARG A 147 -3.53 -5.76 7.61
N ALA A 148 -2.70 -6.77 7.86
CA ALA A 148 -1.72 -6.76 8.94
C ALA A 148 -0.33 -6.56 8.32
N GLY A 149 0.27 -5.38 8.56
CA GLY A 149 1.62 -5.03 8.13
C GLY A 149 1.92 -5.36 6.66
N SER A 150 2.74 -6.40 6.49
CA SER A 150 3.41 -6.74 5.25
C SER A 150 2.62 -7.71 4.34
N ALA A 151 1.40 -8.09 4.74
CA ALA A 151 0.56 -9.05 4.02
C ALA A 151 0.21 -8.59 2.59
N LEU A 152 0.03 -9.57 1.70
CA LEU A 152 -0.55 -9.38 0.37
C LEU A 152 -1.96 -8.77 0.53
N PHE A 153 -2.29 -7.76 -0.25
CA PHE A 153 -3.63 -7.16 -0.24
C PHE A 153 -4.14 -6.93 -1.66
N ALA A 154 -5.46 -6.72 -1.77
CA ALA A 154 -6.10 -6.32 -3.02
C ALA A 154 -6.88 -5.02 -2.80
N GLU A 155 -6.91 -4.20 -3.83
CA GLU A 155 -7.92 -3.18 -4.04
C GLU A 155 -8.88 -3.69 -5.11
N VAL A 156 -10.17 -3.64 -4.83
CA VAL A 156 -11.21 -4.11 -5.74
C VAL A 156 -12.24 -3.01 -5.88
N SER A 157 -12.66 -2.77 -7.12
CA SER A 157 -13.81 -1.93 -7.46
C SER A 157 -14.84 -2.74 -8.22
N LEU A 158 -16.11 -2.45 -7.96
CA LEU A 158 -17.27 -2.96 -8.68
C LEU A 158 -18.07 -1.78 -9.19
N ASP A 159 -18.61 -1.91 -10.40
CA ASP A 159 -19.48 -0.88 -10.98
C ASP A 159 -20.80 -0.73 -10.23
N ASP A 160 -21.24 -1.80 -9.57
CA ASP A 160 -22.43 -1.82 -8.74
C ASP A 160 -22.31 -2.89 -7.63
N LEU A 161 -23.22 -2.82 -6.65
CA LEU A 161 -23.39 -3.85 -5.63
C LEU A 161 -24.67 -4.67 -5.84
N VAL A 162 -25.46 -4.32 -6.85
CA VAL A 162 -26.79 -4.89 -7.10
C VAL A 162 -26.89 -5.41 -8.53
N PHE A 163 -27.23 -6.68 -8.68
CA PHE A 163 -27.23 -7.37 -9.99
C PHE A 163 -28.51 -8.18 -10.20
N ALA A 164 -29.00 -8.27 -11.43
CA ALA A 164 -30.03 -9.23 -11.82
C ALA A 164 -29.42 -10.56 -12.32
N PRO A 165 -30.18 -11.67 -12.29
CA PRO A 165 -29.80 -12.87 -13.01
C PRO A 165 -29.51 -12.57 -14.49
N GLY A 166 -28.33 -12.98 -14.98
CA GLY A 166 -27.88 -12.65 -16.33
C GLY A 166 -27.16 -11.31 -16.49
N ASP A 167 -27.17 -10.44 -15.47
CA ASP A 167 -26.40 -9.19 -15.51
C ASP A 167 -24.90 -9.48 -15.58
N VAL A 168 -24.16 -8.49 -16.04
CA VAL A 168 -22.72 -8.55 -16.12
C VAL A 168 -22.10 -7.90 -14.89
N VAL A 169 -21.25 -8.64 -14.19
CA VAL A 169 -20.40 -8.10 -13.12
C VAL A 169 -19.15 -7.54 -13.76
N SER A 170 -18.90 -6.25 -13.58
CA SER A 170 -17.73 -5.55 -14.08
C SER A 170 -17.08 -4.70 -12.99
N GLY A 171 -15.77 -4.50 -13.16
CA GLY A 171 -14.96 -3.81 -12.18
C GLY A 171 -13.49 -3.83 -12.55
N ALA A 172 -12.67 -3.48 -11.56
CA ALA A 172 -11.23 -3.60 -11.65
C ALA A 172 -10.64 -4.06 -10.31
N PHE A 173 -9.45 -4.65 -10.35
CA PHE A 173 -8.68 -4.96 -9.15
C PHE A 173 -7.21 -4.58 -9.34
N ALA A 174 -6.49 -4.41 -8.23
CA ALA A 174 -5.02 -4.32 -8.21
C ALA A 174 -4.50 -5.08 -7.00
N LEU A 175 -3.38 -5.80 -7.14
CA LEU A 175 -2.70 -6.44 -6.03
C LEU A 175 -1.56 -5.54 -5.54
N GLY A 176 -1.38 -5.45 -4.23
CA GLY A 176 -0.26 -4.75 -3.61
C GLY A 176 0.50 -5.64 -2.63
N ASN A 177 1.76 -5.29 -2.36
CA ASN A 177 2.71 -6.12 -1.63
C ASN A 177 2.99 -7.46 -2.31
N LEU A 178 3.07 -7.56 -3.64
CA LEU A 178 3.52 -8.81 -4.28
C LEU A 178 5.01 -9.05 -4.00
N ARG A 179 5.87 -8.02 -4.03
CA ARG A 179 7.32 -8.11 -3.75
C ARG A 179 8.07 -9.11 -4.63
N GLY A 180 7.74 -9.11 -5.92
CA GLY A 180 8.28 -10.09 -6.87
C GLY A 180 7.83 -11.53 -6.59
N ARG A 181 6.90 -11.76 -5.66
CA ARG A 181 6.30 -13.08 -5.47
C ARG A 181 5.46 -13.43 -6.69
N GLU A 182 5.79 -14.58 -7.26
CA GLU A 182 5.03 -15.18 -8.36
C GLU A 182 3.60 -15.51 -7.89
N VAL A 183 2.60 -14.96 -8.59
CA VAL A 183 1.20 -15.34 -8.42
C VAL A 183 1.03 -16.74 -9.02
N GLN A 184 0.51 -17.69 -8.25
CA GLN A 184 0.23 -19.05 -8.73
C GLN A 184 -1.19 -19.17 -9.29
N SER A 185 -2.15 -18.49 -8.68
CA SER A 185 -3.52 -18.49 -9.16
C SER A 185 -4.23 -17.22 -8.72
N LEU A 186 -5.05 -16.67 -9.61
CA LEU A 186 -5.98 -15.61 -9.29
C LEU A 186 -7.36 -15.98 -9.83
N GLU A 187 -8.35 -15.95 -8.95
CA GLU A 187 -9.75 -16.27 -9.26
C GLU A 187 -10.66 -15.17 -8.75
N LEU A 188 -11.51 -14.64 -9.63
CA LEU A 188 -12.63 -13.78 -9.26
C LEU A 188 -13.89 -14.61 -9.33
N SER A 189 -14.73 -14.55 -8.31
CA SER A 189 -15.97 -15.30 -8.30
C SER A 189 -17.14 -14.61 -7.64
N VAL A 190 -18.36 -15.00 -8.02
CA VAL A 190 -19.55 -14.77 -7.21
C VAL A 190 -19.87 -16.05 -6.47
N ILE A 191 -19.81 -15.98 -5.15
CA ILE A 191 -20.10 -17.10 -4.26
C ILE A 191 -21.47 -16.91 -3.62
N THR A 192 -22.17 -18.03 -3.50
CA THR A 192 -23.41 -18.12 -2.71
C THR A 192 -23.05 -18.30 -1.24
N VAL A 193 -23.75 -17.62 -0.34
CA VAL A 193 -23.61 -17.72 1.11
C VAL A 193 -24.98 -18.11 1.69
N GLU A 194 -25.13 -19.39 2.01
CA GLU A 194 -26.31 -19.92 2.70
C GLU A 194 -26.17 -19.69 4.22
N HIS A 195 -27.16 -19.04 4.84
CA HIS A 195 -27.20 -18.77 6.28
C HIS A 195 -28.10 -19.81 6.97
N LEU A 196 -27.50 -20.78 7.65
CA LEU A 196 -28.26 -21.86 8.32
C LEU A 196 -28.72 -21.46 9.73
N THR A 197 -27.88 -20.68 10.40
CA THR A 197 -28.10 -20.03 11.70
C THR A 197 -27.30 -18.72 11.69
N SER A 198 -27.42 -17.88 12.72
CA SER A 198 -26.62 -16.64 12.84
C SER A 198 -25.09 -16.87 12.78
N GLN A 199 -24.62 -18.10 12.96
CA GLN A 199 -23.20 -18.44 13.06
C GLN A 199 -22.67 -19.35 11.92
N MET A 200 -23.54 -20.04 11.17
CA MET A 200 -23.10 -20.97 10.11
C MET A 200 -23.35 -20.42 8.70
N LYS A 201 -22.25 -20.12 8.01
CA LYS A 201 -22.21 -19.67 6.62
C LYS A 201 -21.46 -20.69 5.76
N ILE A 202 -22.12 -21.25 4.76
CA ILE A 202 -21.51 -22.25 3.87
C ILE A 202 -21.40 -21.64 2.47
N PRO A 203 -20.20 -21.59 1.87
CA PRO A 203 -20.06 -21.22 0.47
C PRO A 203 -20.70 -22.30 -0.41
N GLY A 204 -21.67 -21.90 -1.24
CA GLY A 204 -22.37 -22.77 -2.19
C GLY A 204 -21.82 -22.66 -3.61
N MET A 205 -22.73 -22.57 -4.60
CA MET A 205 -22.37 -22.40 -6.02
C MET A 205 -21.45 -21.20 -6.24
N CYS A 206 -20.44 -21.40 -7.10
CA CYS A 206 -19.39 -20.46 -7.42
C CYS A 206 -19.36 -20.21 -8.93
N TYR A 207 -19.45 -18.95 -9.35
CA TYR A 207 -19.20 -18.55 -10.73
C TYR A 207 -17.84 -17.88 -10.78
N ALA A 208 -16.86 -18.56 -11.37
CA ALA A 208 -15.46 -18.15 -11.29
C ALA A 208 -14.88 -17.81 -12.67
N VAL A 209 -14.10 -16.73 -12.71
CA VAL A 209 -13.21 -16.38 -13.80
C VAL A 209 -11.79 -16.48 -13.29
N LYS A 210 -10.95 -17.23 -14.01
CA LYS A 210 -9.52 -17.36 -13.72
C LYS A 210 -8.74 -16.38 -14.58
N PHE A 211 -7.74 -15.77 -13.98
CA PHE A 211 -6.80 -14.89 -14.67
C PHE A 211 -5.50 -15.63 -14.91
N ASP A 212 -4.82 -15.28 -15.99
CA ASP A 212 -3.44 -15.71 -16.23
C ASP A 212 -2.54 -15.11 -15.14
N PRO A 213 -1.93 -15.94 -14.27
CA PRO A 213 -1.06 -15.45 -13.23
C PRO A 213 0.15 -14.68 -13.76
N ALA A 214 0.63 -14.98 -14.97
CA ALA A 214 1.77 -14.32 -15.59
C ALA A 214 1.47 -12.86 -16.00
N ALA A 215 0.20 -12.52 -16.20
CA ALA A 215 -0.23 -11.16 -16.52
C ALA A 215 -0.41 -10.27 -15.28
N ILE A 216 -0.26 -10.82 -14.06
CA ILE A 216 -0.48 -10.09 -12.81
C ILE A 216 0.79 -9.38 -12.35
N GLU A 217 0.75 -8.05 -12.38
CA GLU A 217 1.83 -7.18 -11.90
C GLU A 217 1.37 -6.38 -10.67
N GLU A 218 2.31 -6.06 -9.79
CA GLU A 218 2.03 -5.27 -8.58
C GLU A 218 1.57 -3.85 -8.92
N GLY A 219 0.49 -3.41 -8.29
CA GLY A 219 -0.09 -2.08 -8.50
C GLY A 219 -0.73 -1.86 -9.87
N LYS A 220 -0.56 -2.77 -10.83
CA LYS A 220 -1.21 -2.67 -12.13
C LYS A 220 -2.70 -2.99 -11.98
N SER A 221 -3.54 -2.03 -12.30
CA SER A 221 -4.98 -2.24 -12.32
C SER A 221 -5.38 -3.14 -13.48
N GLN A 222 -6.18 -4.17 -13.20
CA GLN A 222 -6.75 -5.07 -14.18
C GLN A 222 -8.26 -5.01 -14.16
N ARG A 223 -8.83 -4.85 -15.35
CA ARG A 223 -10.26 -4.85 -15.55
C ARG A 223 -10.78 -6.26 -15.72
N PHE A 224 -12.02 -6.46 -15.28
CA PHE A 224 -12.72 -7.72 -15.47
C PHE A 224 -14.18 -7.48 -15.81
N GLN A 225 -14.75 -8.45 -16.51
CA GLN A 225 -16.15 -8.48 -16.85
C GLN A 225 -16.60 -9.92 -17.05
N PHE A 226 -17.70 -10.34 -16.41
CA PHE A 226 -18.33 -11.64 -16.66
C PHE A 226 -19.82 -11.64 -16.37
N ALA A 227 -20.57 -12.44 -17.12
CA ALA A 227 -22.02 -12.56 -16.97
C ALA A 227 -22.38 -13.52 -15.82
N LEU A 228 -23.35 -13.13 -15.00
CA LEU A 228 -24.03 -14.02 -14.07
C LEU A 228 -24.87 -15.04 -14.83
N GLN A 229 -25.06 -16.21 -14.25
CA GLN A 229 -26.02 -17.16 -14.82
C GLN A 229 -27.45 -16.64 -14.71
N ARG A 230 -28.26 -16.91 -15.73
CA ARG A 230 -29.68 -16.53 -15.74
C ARG A 230 -30.53 -17.32 -14.74
N SER A 231 -30.04 -18.49 -14.32
CA SER A 231 -30.67 -19.36 -13.34
C SER A 231 -30.27 -19.06 -11.89
N ILE A 232 -29.47 -18.01 -11.65
CA ILE A 232 -29.07 -17.66 -10.29
C ILE A 232 -30.29 -17.18 -9.49
N PRO A 233 -30.51 -17.70 -8.27
CA PRO A 233 -31.61 -17.25 -7.42
C PRO A 233 -31.39 -15.81 -6.93
N PRO A 234 -32.46 -15.11 -6.52
CA PRO A 234 -32.32 -13.84 -5.83
C PRO A 234 -31.86 -14.03 -4.38
N SER A 235 -31.39 -12.93 -3.78
CA SER A 235 -31.02 -12.83 -2.37
C SER A 235 -32.25 -12.72 -1.49
N TYR A 236 -32.19 -13.35 -0.31
CA TYR A 236 -33.16 -13.25 0.78
C TYR A 236 -32.47 -13.62 2.10
N ASP A 237 -33.15 -13.54 3.24
CA ASP A 237 -32.51 -13.64 4.57
C ASP A 237 -31.60 -14.87 4.76
N SER A 238 -32.02 -16.03 4.24
CA SER A 238 -31.25 -17.29 4.34
C SER A 238 -30.25 -17.51 3.20
N LEU A 239 -30.23 -16.63 2.18
CA LEU A 239 -29.41 -16.76 0.97
C LEU A 239 -28.87 -15.41 0.49
N SER A 240 -27.55 -15.21 0.56
CA SER A 240 -26.90 -13.99 0.09
C SER A 240 -25.73 -14.29 -0.84
N TYR A 241 -25.16 -13.26 -1.46
CA TYR A 241 -24.03 -13.41 -2.37
C TYR A 241 -22.86 -12.52 -1.97
N ALA A 242 -21.66 -12.94 -2.34
CA ALA A 242 -20.49 -12.11 -2.26
C ALA A 242 -19.67 -12.24 -3.55
N PHE A 243 -19.19 -11.11 -4.05
CA PHE A 243 -18.04 -11.11 -4.94
C PHE A 243 -16.80 -11.49 -4.14
N GLN A 244 -15.96 -12.36 -4.69
CA GLN A 244 -14.77 -12.86 -4.04
C GLN A 244 -13.57 -12.77 -4.99
N LEU A 245 -12.48 -12.19 -4.52
CA LEU A 245 -11.16 -12.32 -5.13
C LEU A 245 -10.33 -13.27 -4.28
N LYS A 246 -9.80 -14.34 -4.89
CA LYS A 246 -8.82 -15.24 -4.28
C LYS A 246 -7.51 -15.15 -5.05
N ALA A 247 -6.42 -14.82 -4.36
CA ALA A 247 -5.08 -14.86 -4.94
C ALA A 247 -4.20 -15.81 -4.11
N LYS A 248 -3.46 -16.68 -4.78
CA LYS A 248 -2.44 -17.52 -4.16
C LYS A 248 -1.08 -17.14 -4.74
N VAL A 249 -0.10 -16.95 -3.89
CA VAL A 249 1.30 -16.69 -4.27
C VAL A 249 2.16 -17.89 -3.91
N ARG A 250 3.30 -18.05 -4.61
CA ARG A 250 4.20 -19.19 -4.40
C ARG A 250 4.80 -19.27 -3.00
N ARG A 251 4.99 -18.11 -2.36
CA ARG A 251 5.54 -17.99 -1.00
C ARG A 251 4.75 -16.97 -0.19
N GLY A 252 4.01 -17.42 0.81
CA GLY A 252 3.19 -16.59 1.70
C GLY A 252 1.72 -16.99 1.69
N ASP A 253 0.93 -16.26 2.46
CA ASP A 253 -0.48 -16.58 2.66
C ASP A 253 -1.33 -16.26 1.43
N ALA A 254 -2.37 -17.08 1.25
CA ALA A 254 -3.39 -16.81 0.26
C ALA A 254 -4.24 -15.60 0.67
N LEU A 255 -4.53 -14.73 -0.29
CA LEU A 255 -5.42 -13.61 -0.12
C LEU A 255 -6.85 -14.04 -0.45
N THR A 256 -7.79 -13.72 0.41
CA THR A 256 -9.22 -13.76 0.13
C THR A 256 -9.84 -12.41 0.45
N HIS A 257 -10.41 -11.75 -0.56
CA HIS A 257 -11.17 -10.51 -0.43
C HIS A 257 -12.64 -10.78 -0.78
N ARG A 258 -13.59 -10.26 0.00
CA ARG A 258 -15.02 -10.48 -0.20
C ARG A 258 -15.80 -9.18 -0.09
N ILE A 259 -16.63 -8.91 -1.09
CA ILE A 259 -17.55 -7.77 -1.14
C ILE A 259 -18.98 -8.32 -1.20
N PRO A 260 -19.86 -8.05 -0.22
CA PRO A 260 -21.25 -8.46 -0.29
C PRO A 260 -21.95 -7.81 -1.50
N ILE A 261 -22.72 -8.61 -2.23
CA ILE A 261 -23.55 -8.12 -3.34
C ILE A 261 -24.97 -8.63 -3.19
N THR A 262 -25.91 -7.92 -3.79
CA THR A 262 -27.33 -8.28 -3.82
C THR A 262 -27.72 -8.72 -5.22
N ILE A 263 -28.41 -9.85 -5.29
CA ILE A 263 -28.95 -10.38 -6.55
C ILE A 263 -30.47 -10.36 -6.46
N ALA A 264 -31.17 -9.76 -7.42
CA ALA A 264 -32.64 -9.79 -7.46
C ALA A 264 -33.18 -9.61 -8.88
N PRO A 265 -34.37 -10.15 -9.21
CA PRO A 265 -35.02 -9.83 -10.47
C PRO A 265 -35.46 -8.37 -10.45
N PHE A 266 -34.88 -7.55 -11.32
CA PHE A 266 -35.20 -6.14 -11.40
C PHE A 266 -36.17 -5.85 -12.55
N ASN A 267 -37.11 -4.94 -12.32
CA ASN A 267 -38.11 -4.51 -13.32
C ASN A 267 -37.53 -3.63 -14.44
N ARG A 268 -36.25 -3.29 -14.36
CA ARG A 268 -35.50 -2.55 -15.40
C ARG A 268 -34.12 -3.19 -15.58
N PRO A 269 -33.57 -3.18 -16.82
CA PRO A 269 -32.22 -3.65 -17.07
C PRO A 269 -31.20 -2.77 -16.32
N ALA A 270 -29.96 -3.26 -16.23
CA ALA A 270 -28.86 -2.42 -15.77
C ALA A 270 -28.81 -1.18 -16.66
N ALA A 271 -28.67 0.01 -16.06
CA ALA A 271 -28.19 1.14 -16.83
C ALA A 271 -26.88 0.67 -17.48
N GLY A 272 -26.78 0.78 -18.81
CA GLY A 272 -25.58 0.32 -19.51
C GLY A 272 -24.33 0.88 -18.84
N SER A 273 -23.21 0.15 -18.92
CA SER A 273 -21.86 0.51 -18.40
C SER A 273 -21.27 1.78 -19.05
N ALA A 274 -22.12 2.73 -19.45
CA ALA A 274 -21.77 4.04 -19.94
C ALA A 274 -21.07 4.83 -18.84
N THR A 275 -19.75 4.66 -18.77
CA THR A 275 -18.79 5.67 -18.32
C THR A 275 -18.94 6.15 -16.88
N HIS A 276 -19.40 5.31 -15.94
CA HIS A 276 -19.07 5.60 -14.55
C HIS A 276 -17.55 5.58 -14.43
N ARG A 277 -16.98 6.74 -14.07
CA ARG A 277 -15.54 6.93 -13.89
C ARG A 277 -15.13 6.05 -12.71
N GLN A 278 -14.74 4.80 -13.00
CA GLN A 278 -14.35 3.85 -11.98
C GLN A 278 -13.25 4.47 -11.11
N PRO A 279 -13.28 4.24 -9.79
CA PRO A 279 -12.23 4.72 -8.92
C PRO A 279 -10.90 4.15 -9.39
N GLU A 280 -9.89 5.01 -9.45
CA GLU A 280 -8.53 4.59 -9.78
C GLU A 280 -8.04 3.62 -8.72
N LEU A 281 -7.38 2.54 -9.14
CA LEU A 281 -6.84 1.51 -8.25
C LEU A 281 -5.34 1.35 -8.46
N GLY A 282 -4.67 0.79 -7.45
CA GLY A 282 -3.28 0.40 -7.56
C GLY A 282 -2.32 1.60 -7.67
N ALA A 283 -1.26 1.44 -8.47
CA ALA A 283 -0.12 2.35 -8.53
C ALA A 283 -0.52 3.78 -8.88
N GLU A 284 -1.53 3.99 -9.73
CA GLU A 284 -1.98 5.34 -10.09
C GLU A 284 -2.61 6.06 -8.88
N ARG A 285 -3.51 5.37 -8.18
CA ARG A 285 -4.13 5.90 -6.96
C ARG A 285 -3.08 6.12 -5.87
N TRP A 286 -2.16 5.17 -5.67
CA TRP A 286 -1.09 5.30 -4.70
C TRP A 286 -0.22 6.52 -5.01
N ARG A 287 0.17 6.72 -6.27
CA ARG A 287 0.93 7.90 -6.71
C ARG A 287 0.20 9.20 -6.40
N LYS A 288 -1.12 9.29 -6.65
CA LYS A 288 -1.90 10.48 -6.29
C LYS A 288 -1.96 10.74 -4.78
N ILE A 289 -2.09 9.68 -3.97
CA ILE A 289 -2.06 9.80 -2.51
C ILE A 289 -0.71 10.35 -2.05
N TRP A 290 0.40 9.79 -2.57
CA TRP A 290 1.76 10.24 -2.25
C TRP A 290 2.01 11.66 -2.72
N ALA A 291 1.67 12.01 -3.96
CA ALA A 291 1.82 13.36 -4.48
C ALA A 291 1.04 14.38 -3.64
N LYS A 292 -0.22 14.07 -3.27
CA LYS A 292 -1.04 14.92 -2.41
C LYS A 292 -0.45 15.07 -1.01
N ALA A 293 0.10 14.00 -0.44
CA ALA A 293 0.70 14.01 0.89
C ALA A 293 2.05 14.73 0.93
N GLY A 294 2.87 14.63 -0.12
CA GLY A 294 4.18 15.26 -0.23
C GLY A 294 4.17 16.73 -0.63
N ALA A 295 3.16 17.16 -1.40
CA ALA A 295 3.09 18.52 -1.93
C ALA A 295 3.20 19.65 -0.88
N PRO A 296 2.57 19.56 0.31
CA PRO A 296 2.72 20.57 1.37
C PRO A 296 4.16 20.74 1.89
N LEU A 297 5.01 19.73 1.73
CA LEU A 297 6.42 19.75 2.13
C LEU A 297 7.37 20.07 0.96
N GLY A 298 6.85 20.48 -0.20
CA GLY A 298 7.67 20.73 -1.39
C GLY A 298 8.24 19.46 -2.03
N LEU A 299 7.69 18.28 -1.69
CA LEU A 299 8.11 17.01 -2.29
C LEU A 299 7.31 16.72 -3.56
N SER A 300 8.00 16.20 -4.57
CA SER A 300 7.42 15.79 -5.85
C SER A 300 7.56 14.29 -6.04
N ILE A 301 6.61 13.66 -6.73
CA ILE A 301 6.64 12.21 -6.97
C ILE A 301 7.50 11.89 -8.20
N ALA A 302 8.35 10.87 -8.10
CA ALA A 302 9.10 10.35 -9.23
C ALA A 302 8.15 9.76 -10.29
N ALA A 303 8.52 9.86 -11.57
CA ALA A 303 7.62 9.55 -12.68
C ALA A 303 7.10 8.10 -12.71
N ARG A 304 7.89 7.14 -12.22
CA ARG A 304 7.60 5.70 -12.36
C ARG A 304 7.37 4.97 -11.04
N ASP A 305 7.78 5.55 -9.92
CA ASP A 305 7.80 4.87 -8.62
C ASP A 305 6.97 5.62 -7.58
N VAL A 306 6.54 4.90 -6.55
CA VAL A 306 5.94 5.49 -5.35
C VAL A 306 7.06 6.00 -4.43
N ARG A 307 7.76 7.03 -4.92
CA ARG A 307 8.89 7.70 -4.26
C ARG A 307 8.73 9.21 -4.38
N LEU A 308 8.83 9.89 -3.25
CA LEU A 308 8.86 11.35 -3.17
C LEU A 308 10.31 11.84 -3.09
N THR A 309 10.61 12.91 -3.81
CA THR A 309 11.91 13.58 -3.82
C THR A 309 11.71 15.09 -3.74
N GLY A 310 12.54 15.78 -2.98
CA GLY A 310 12.53 17.23 -2.86
C GLY A 310 13.48 17.69 -1.77
N ARG A 311 13.25 18.90 -1.26
CA ARG A 311 14.07 19.47 -0.18
C ARG A 311 13.18 19.83 1.00
N ILE A 312 13.58 19.43 2.21
CA ILE A 312 12.90 19.78 3.45
C ILE A 312 13.92 20.48 4.35
N GLY A 313 13.76 21.79 4.54
CA GLY A 313 14.77 22.60 5.21
C GLY A 313 16.09 22.62 4.42
N LEU A 314 17.19 22.27 5.07
CA LEU A 314 18.50 22.14 4.41
C LEU A 314 18.76 20.76 3.81
N ALA A 315 17.91 19.77 4.08
CA ALA A 315 18.14 18.40 3.63
C ALA A 315 17.44 18.10 2.29
N GLU A 316 18.17 17.49 1.37
CA GLU A 316 17.58 16.75 0.25
C GLU A 316 16.91 15.49 0.79
N ALA A 317 15.62 15.33 0.53
CA ALA A 317 14.81 14.26 1.09
C ALA A 317 14.32 13.32 -0.01
N THR A 318 14.52 12.02 0.20
CA THR A 318 13.95 10.93 -0.59
C THR A 318 13.12 10.03 0.31
N VAL A 319 11.81 9.97 0.06
CA VAL A 319 10.84 9.21 0.87
C VAL A 319 10.21 8.10 0.01
N PHE A 320 10.23 6.86 0.48
CA PHE A 320 9.78 5.70 -0.29
C PHE A 320 9.33 4.54 0.60
N VAL A 321 8.69 3.54 -0.01
CA VAL A 321 8.45 2.24 0.63
C VAL A 321 9.65 1.35 0.36
N ASP A 322 10.35 0.91 1.41
CA ASP A 322 11.50 0.00 1.25
C ASP A 322 11.00 -1.42 1.00
N THR A 323 10.95 -1.82 -0.27
CA THR A 323 10.45 -3.14 -0.68
C THR A 323 11.43 -4.29 -0.40
N LEU A 324 12.69 -3.97 -0.07
CA LEU A 324 13.73 -4.96 0.24
C LEU A 324 13.77 -5.27 1.73
N ALA A 325 13.41 -4.31 2.58
CA ALA A 325 13.31 -4.51 4.02
C ALA A 325 12.08 -5.35 4.44
N GLU A 326 12.25 -6.16 5.49
CA GLU A 326 11.15 -6.91 6.08
C GLU A 326 10.07 -5.94 6.59
N GLY A 327 8.81 -6.21 6.26
CA GLY A 327 7.68 -5.37 6.69
C GLY A 327 7.27 -4.25 5.72
N THR A 328 8.02 -3.99 4.64
CA THR A 328 7.82 -2.83 3.73
C THR A 328 7.64 -1.51 4.47
N PRO A 329 8.62 -1.11 5.28
CA PRO A 329 8.51 0.11 6.05
C PRO A 329 8.53 1.35 5.15
N LEU A 330 7.93 2.42 5.64
CA LEU A 330 8.14 3.76 5.13
C LEU A 330 9.55 4.20 5.52
N THR A 331 10.34 4.64 4.54
CA THR A 331 11.73 5.04 4.72
C THR A 331 11.94 6.44 4.15
N ALA A 332 12.76 7.23 4.85
CA ALA A 332 13.23 8.53 4.41
C ALA A 332 14.75 8.57 4.49
N ASP A 333 15.40 8.85 3.37
CA ASP A 333 16.81 9.20 3.30
C ASP A 333 16.92 10.73 3.16
N LEU A 334 17.66 11.36 4.07
CA LEU A 334 17.94 12.79 4.11
C LEU A 334 19.43 12.99 3.87
N ARG A 335 19.81 13.88 2.96
CA ARG A 335 21.21 14.27 2.71
C ARG A 335 21.38 15.77 2.95
N PHE A 336 22.44 16.16 3.63
CA PHE A 336 22.73 17.54 3.99
C PHE A 336 24.25 17.77 4.00
N ASP A 337 24.68 19.03 4.09
CA ASP A 337 26.10 19.34 4.12
C ASP A 337 26.76 18.78 5.39
N PRO A 338 27.97 18.21 5.29
CA PRO A 338 28.66 17.63 6.44
C PRO A 338 28.93 18.70 7.50
N TRP A 339 28.62 18.38 8.75
CA TRP A 339 28.81 19.29 9.89
C TRP A 339 30.27 19.34 10.35
N GLY A 340 31.06 18.35 9.96
CA GLY A 340 32.47 18.24 10.29
C GLY A 340 32.69 17.83 11.74
N ALA A 341 31.72 17.20 12.41
CA ALA A 341 31.82 16.77 13.80
C ALA A 341 32.12 15.26 13.96
N ASP A 342 32.30 14.55 12.83
CA ASP A 342 32.40 13.09 12.75
C ASP A 342 31.26 12.39 13.53
N PHE A 343 30.08 13.01 13.44
CA PHE A 343 28.95 12.64 14.27
C PHE A 343 28.22 11.40 13.73
N ARG A 344 27.79 10.54 14.65
CA ARG A 344 27.00 9.35 14.32
C ARG A 344 26.00 9.02 15.42
N ILE A 345 24.74 8.85 15.03
CA ILE A 345 23.71 8.17 15.82
C ILE A 345 23.29 6.89 15.11
N ALA A 346 23.25 5.79 15.85
CA ALA A 346 22.70 4.54 15.35
C ALA A 346 21.98 3.77 16.45
N LYS A 347 21.08 2.87 16.05
CA LYS A 347 20.42 1.94 16.98
C LYS A 347 21.45 1.11 17.74
N ARG A 348 21.25 0.95 19.04
CA ARG A 348 22.14 0.14 19.89
C ARG A 348 21.98 -1.34 19.51
N SER A 349 23.05 -1.97 19.06
CA SER A 349 23.08 -3.41 18.78
C SER A 349 23.82 -4.14 19.91
N LEU A 350 23.22 -5.22 20.41
CA LEU A 350 23.79 -6.08 21.46
C LEU A 350 25.11 -6.76 21.04
N LEU A 351 25.37 -6.86 19.73
CA LEU A 351 26.53 -7.54 19.16
C LEU A 351 27.63 -6.58 18.68
N SER A 352 27.48 -5.27 18.86
CA SER A 352 28.55 -4.32 18.54
C SER A 352 29.66 -4.44 19.58
N PRO A 353 30.90 -4.77 19.20
CA PRO A 353 32.00 -4.94 20.15
C PRO A 353 32.24 -3.62 20.88
N GLN A 354 31.88 -3.58 22.17
CA GLN A 354 32.01 -2.44 23.07
C GLN A 354 33.47 -2.01 23.35
N ARG A 355 34.45 -2.39 22.54
CA ARG A 355 35.83 -2.59 23.03
C ARG A 355 36.99 -1.99 22.23
N MET A 356 36.82 -1.00 21.36
CA MET A 356 38.01 -0.46 20.67
C MET A 356 38.15 1.06 20.51
N PHE A 357 37.17 1.88 20.93
CA PHE A 357 37.36 3.32 20.87
C PHE A 357 36.87 4.03 22.15
N PRO A 358 37.66 4.96 22.73
CA PRO A 358 37.36 5.64 23.98
C PRO A 358 36.41 6.83 23.77
N PHE A 359 35.37 6.69 22.96
CA PHE A 359 34.43 7.78 22.72
C PHE A 359 33.40 7.87 23.85
N LEU A 360 33.23 9.09 24.36
CA LEU A 360 32.38 9.46 25.50
C LEU A 360 30.92 9.08 25.22
N ALA A 361 30.44 8.04 25.88
CA ALA A 361 29.01 7.79 26.04
C ALA A 361 28.45 8.79 27.07
N ALA A 362 28.33 10.04 26.68
CA ALA A 362 27.47 10.96 27.41
C ALA A 362 26.03 10.48 27.24
N ASP A 363 25.27 10.40 28.33
CA ASP A 363 23.81 10.19 28.32
C ASP A 363 23.11 11.55 28.60
N PRO A 364 23.19 12.54 27.69
CA PRO A 364 22.75 13.89 28.00
C PRO A 364 21.22 14.04 28.05
N HIS A 365 20.42 13.07 27.59
CA HIS A 365 19.00 13.30 27.30
C HIS A 365 18.00 12.18 27.69
N GLY A 366 18.38 11.32 28.64
CA GLY A 366 17.43 10.49 29.39
C GLY A 366 17.27 9.04 28.89
N GLU A 367 16.75 8.20 29.78
CA GLU A 367 16.78 6.73 29.68
C GLU A 367 16.13 6.18 28.39
N ALA A 368 15.13 6.87 27.84
CA ALA A 368 14.46 6.46 26.60
C ALA A 368 15.37 6.55 25.36
N PHE A 369 16.28 7.54 25.30
CA PHE A 369 17.23 7.66 24.19
C PHE A 369 18.36 6.64 24.33
N ALA A 370 19.01 6.58 25.49
CA ALA A 370 20.16 5.71 25.74
C ALA A 370 19.84 4.21 25.71
N SER A 371 18.60 3.83 26.01
CA SER A 371 18.13 2.45 25.86
C SER A 371 18.06 2.01 24.39
N ARG A 372 17.94 2.95 23.45
CA ARG A 372 17.60 2.66 22.05
C ARG A 372 18.70 3.03 21.05
N TYR A 373 19.42 4.12 21.31
CA TYR A 373 20.42 4.67 20.41
C TYR A 373 21.78 4.81 21.09
N LYS A 374 22.84 4.80 20.27
CA LYS A 374 24.20 5.19 20.62
C LYS A 374 24.54 6.42 19.78
N ALA A 375 25.13 7.43 20.41
CA ALA A 375 25.57 8.65 19.75
C ALA A 375 27.06 8.86 20.01
N GLU A 376 27.81 9.27 18.99
CA GLU A 376 29.25 9.54 19.01
C GLU A 376 29.52 10.80 18.19
N ALA A 377 30.55 11.55 18.56
CA ALA A 377 31.10 12.67 17.81
C ALA A 377 32.59 12.78 18.15
N ARG A 378 33.33 13.63 17.43
CA ARG A 378 34.75 13.91 17.69
C ARG A 378 34.98 14.40 19.12
N GLU A 379 34.17 15.35 19.57
CA GLU A 379 34.26 15.93 20.91
C GLU A 379 32.92 15.89 21.66
N GLU A 380 32.98 15.79 22.99
CA GLU A 380 31.79 15.78 23.84
C GLU A 380 30.99 17.09 23.76
N ALA A 381 31.65 18.23 23.65
CA ALA A 381 30.98 19.53 23.50
C ALA A 381 30.15 19.58 22.22
N GLN A 382 30.66 19.02 21.11
CA GLN A 382 29.94 18.90 19.85
C GLN A 382 28.77 17.94 19.99
N LEU A 383 28.97 16.77 20.60
CA LEU A 383 27.91 15.80 20.83
C LEU A 383 26.74 16.40 21.63
N ARG A 384 27.03 17.13 22.72
CA ARG A 384 26.03 17.79 23.56
C ARG A 384 25.28 18.92 22.84
N ALA A 385 25.93 19.60 21.90
CA ALA A 385 25.28 20.66 21.11
C ALA A 385 24.36 20.11 20.01
N ILE A 386 24.75 18.97 19.43
CA ILE A 386 24.00 18.26 18.38
C ILE A 386 22.79 17.54 18.95
N VAL A 387 23.03 16.64 19.92
CA VAL A 387 21.99 15.81 20.52
C VAL A 387 21.29 16.66 21.55
N ASP A 388 20.28 17.43 21.15
CA ASP A 388 19.46 18.23 22.06
C ASP A 388 18.07 17.59 22.27
N GLY A 389 17.24 18.24 23.09
CA GLY A 389 15.88 17.74 23.35
C GLY A 389 15.02 17.63 22.09
N ALA A 390 15.12 18.59 21.15
CA ALA A 390 14.31 18.59 19.94
C ALA A 390 14.70 17.43 18.99
N LEU A 391 15.99 17.23 18.76
CA LEU A 391 16.50 16.13 17.94
C LEU A 391 16.16 14.79 18.59
N VAL A 392 16.34 14.63 19.90
CA VAL A 392 16.00 13.38 20.61
C VAL A 392 14.53 13.03 20.44
N GLN A 393 13.62 14.00 20.60
CA GLN A 393 12.18 13.75 20.39
C GLN A 393 11.88 13.33 18.95
N ALA A 394 12.48 13.99 17.96
CA ALA A 394 12.32 13.62 16.55
C ALA A 394 12.84 12.20 16.26
N LEU A 395 14.00 11.81 16.80
CA LEU A 395 14.58 10.48 16.62
C LEU A 395 13.75 9.36 17.26
N LEU A 396 13.12 9.63 18.40
CA LEU A 396 12.28 8.66 19.11
C LEU A 396 10.95 8.40 18.39
N ALA A 397 10.51 9.30 17.50
CA ALA A 397 9.28 9.18 16.73
C ALA A 397 9.32 8.10 15.63
N PHE A 398 10.50 7.58 15.29
CA PHE A 398 10.68 6.53 14.28
C PHE A 398 10.91 5.18 14.92
N ASP A 399 10.76 4.09 14.16
CA ASP A 399 11.09 2.73 14.61
C ASP A 399 12.60 2.48 14.56
N GLU A 400 13.29 3.04 13.57
CA GLU A 400 14.74 2.99 13.43
C GLU A 400 15.25 4.29 12.80
N VAL A 401 16.35 4.82 13.32
CA VAL A 401 17.05 5.97 12.74
C VAL A 401 18.55 5.74 12.78
N ARG A 402 19.22 6.14 11.70
CA ARG A 402 20.67 6.36 11.63
C ARG A 402 20.88 7.81 11.22
N VAL A 403 21.74 8.53 11.93
CA VAL A 403 22.19 9.87 11.54
C VAL A 403 23.71 9.82 11.47
N GLY A 404 24.28 10.36 10.41
CA GLY A 404 25.71 10.61 10.23
C GLY A 404 25.97 12.11 10.15
N ASP A 405 27.17 12.45 9.70
CA ASP A 405 27.61 13.84 9.59
C ASP A 405 26.97 14.56 8.38
N ASP A 406 26.60 13.82 7.33
CA ASP A 406 26.08 14.32 6.05
C ASP A 406 24.77 13.62 5.58
N GLU A 407 24.33 12.60 6.30
CA GLU A 407 23.14 11.83 5.94
C GLU A 407 22.32 11.39 7.16
N ALA A 408 21.03 11.21 6.96
CA ALA A 408 20.16 10.52 7.91
C ALA A 408 19.22 9.56 7.20
N ARG A 409 18.97 8.39 7.81
CA ARG A 409 17.98 7.42 7.36
C ARG A 409 17.00 7.15 8.49
N ALA A 410 15.72 7.38 8.25
CA ALA A 410 14.65 7.19 9.21
C ALA A 410 13.61 6.19 8.68
N VAL A 411 13.13 5.30 9.54
CA VAL A 411 12.29 4.14 9.17
C VAL A 411 11.10 4.02 10.12
N MET A 412 9.90 3.82 9.56
CA MET A 412 8.69 3.44 10.30
C MET A 412 8.05 2.18 9.71
N LYS A 413 7.70 1.21 10.56
CA LYS A 413 7.08 -0.09 10.23
C LYS A 413 5.59 0.03 9.90
N ASN A 414 5.25 1.06 9.13
CA ASN A 414 3.93 1.33 8.60
C ASN A 414 3.88 1.05 7.09
N THR A 415 2.66 0.88 6.58
CA THR A 415 2.42 0.61 5.16
C THR A 415 2.34 1.90 4.34
N GLY A 416 3.00 1.97 3.19
CA GLY A 416 2.97 3.14 2.32
C GLY A 416 1.84 3.20 1.28
N TYR A 417 0.69 2.59 1.52
CA TYR A 417 -0.43 2.57 0.54
C TYR A 417 -1.71 3.25 1.05
N ASP A 418 -1.65 3.91 2.21
CA ASP A 418 -2.80 4.61 2.79
C ASP A 418 -2.34 5.94 3.38
N GLN A 419 -3.09 6.98 3.06
CA GLN A 419 -2.85 8.35 3.50
C GLN A 419 -2.75 8.46 5.03
N ARG A 420 -3.50 7.64 5.78
CA ARG A 420 -3.50 7.62 7.25
C ARG A 420 -2.12 7.31 7.85
N PHE A 421 -1.23 6.67 7.11
CA PHE A 421 0.14 6.37 7.55
C PHE A 421 1.19 7.25 6.88
N ILE A 422 0.98 7.62 5.61
CA ILE A 422 1.94 8.43 4.84
C ILE A 422 2.04 9.84 5.42
N VAL A 423 0.90 10.50 5.74
CA VAL A 423 0.91 11.88 6.23
C VAL A 423 1.65 12.00 7.57
N PRO A 424 1.31 11.22 8.63
CA PRO A 424 2.06 11.30 9.89
C PRO A 424 3.54 10.95 9.76
N PHE A 425 3.90 10.06 8.82
CA PHE A 425 5.31 9.75 8.55
C PHE A 425 6.03 10.96 7.97
N LEU A 426 5.46 11.62 6.96
CA LEU A 426 6.01 12.81 6.33
C LEU A 426 6.14 13.98 7.31
N ASP A 427 5.15 14.18 8.19
CA ASP A 427 5.22 15.19 9.24
C ASP A 427 6.42 14.95 10.18
N ARG A 428 6.64 13.69 10.62
CA ARG A 428 7.81 13.31 11.42
C ARG A 428 9.13 13.49 10.69
N VAL A 429 9.18 13.18 9.39
CA VAL A 429 10.37 13.40 8.55
C VAL A 429 10.68 14.91 8.47
N ALA A 430 9.65 15.75 8.36
CA ALA A 430 9.84 17.20 8.36
C ALA A 430 10.30 17.74 9.72
N GLU A 431 9.78 17.21 10.83
CA GLU A 431 10.26 17.51 12.17
C GLU A 431 11.72 17.09 12.36
N LEU A 432 12.11 15.90 11.90
CA LEU A 432 13.49 15.44 11.93
C LEU A 432 14.41 16.33 11.10
N ALA A 433 14.04 16.65 9.86
CA ALA A 433 14.83 17.52 9.00
C ALA A 433 15.04 18.92 9.60
N ARG A 434 14.01 19.47 10.26
CA ARG A 434 14.12 20.74 11.01
C ARG A 434 15.05 20.61 12.21
N ALA A 435 14.89 19.57 13.03
CA ALA A 435 15.76 19.34 14.17
C ALA A 435 17.23 19.14 13.78
N LEU A 436 17.49 18.46 12.66
CA LEU A 436 18.83 18.32 12.09
C LEU A 436 19.40 19.67 11.62
N THR A 437 18.57 20.51 10.99
CA THR A 437 18.95 21.88 10.59
C THR A 437 19.34 22.72 11.81
N ASP A 438 18.53 22.67 12.86
CA ASP A 438 18.80 23.42 14.10
C ASP A 438 20.05 22.87 14.82
N ALA A 439 20.27 21.55 14.80
CA ALA A 439 21.46 20.92 15.36
C ALA A 439 22.74 21.34 14.63
N ALA A 440 22.71 21.37 13.30
CA ALA A 440 23.83 21.83 12.46
C ALA A 440 24.28 23.26 12.83
N ALA A 441 23.33 24.16 13.08
CA ALA A 441 23.60 25.55 13.44
C ALA A 441 24.24 25.72 14.83
N ARG A 442 24.14 24.72 15.70
CA ARG A 442 24.68 24.76 17.07
C ARG A 442 26.04 24.11 17.23
N VAL A 443 26.53 23.40 16.21
CA VAL A 443 27.81 22.66 16.31
C VAL A 443 28.94 23.65 16.64
N PRO A 444 29.59 23.53 17.82
CA PRO A 444 30.71 24.38 18.16
C PRO A 444 31.97 23.95 17.39
N PRO A 445 32.94 24.85 17.23
CA PRO A 445 34.25 24.45 16.74
C PRO A 445 34.93 23.46 17.69
N PRO A 446 35.87 22.64 17.20
CA PRO A 446 36.75 21.82 18.02
C PRO A 446 37.43 22.68 19.09
N ALA A 447 37.59 22.15 20.31
CA ALA A 447 38.05 22.92 21.46
C ALA A 447 39.42 23.59 21.22
N CYS A 448 40.34 22.89 20.55
CA CYS A 448 41.66 23.40 20.17
C CYS A 448 41.59 24.57 19.16
N MET A 449 40.55 24.63 18.34
CA MET A 449 40.34 25.66 17.32
C MET A 449 39.40 26.78 17.78
N ALA A 450 38.67 26.61 18.89
CA ALA A 450 37.71 27.58 19.39
C ALA A 450 38.30 29.01 19.59
N PRO A 451 39.53 29.17 20.14
CA PRO A 451 40.14 30.50 20.25
C PRO A 451 40.48 31.15 18.90
N LEU A 452 40.64 30.34 17.84
CA LEU A 452 41.04 30.77 16.50
C LEU A 452 39.83 31.18 15.63
N ARG A 453 38.61 30.87 16.07
CA ARG A 453 37.36 31.12 15.34
C ARG A 453 37.23 32.57 14.80
N PRO A 454 37.56 33.64 15.53
CA PRO A 454 37.42 35.00 15.01
C PRO A 454 38.24 35.25 13.74
N ALA A 455 39.47 34.73 13.66
CA ALA A 455 40.32 34.88 12.48
C ALA A 455 39.74 34.12 11.27
N TRP A 456 39.24 32.92 11.51
CA TRP A 456 38.59 32.10 10.48
C TRP A 456 37.28 32.72 9.96
N ILE A 457 36.47 33.34 10.83
CA ILE A 457 35.27 34.09 10.40
C ILE A 457 35.68 35.25 9.50
N ALA A 458 36.62 36.08 9.96
CA ALA A 458 37.06 37.25 9.21
C ALA A 458 37.59 36.88 7.82
N PHE A 459 38.36 35.78 7.73
CA PHE A 459 38.89 35.32 6.45
C PHE A 459 37.83 34.64 5.57
N ALA A 460 36.86 33.93 6.14
CA ALA A 460 35.73 33.39 5.38
C ALA A 460 34.92 34.53 4.75
N GLU A 461 34.63 35.59 5.51
CA GLU A 461 33.94 36.78 5.01
C GLU A 461 34.73 37.47 3.88
N GLU A 462 36.04 37.63 4.06
CA GLU A 462 36.91 38.20 3.04
C GLU A 462 36.88 37.40 1.73
N LEU A 463 36.95 36.07 1.83
CA LEU A 463 36.85 35.18 0.68
C LEU A 463 35.41 35.05 0.14
N SER A 464 34.40 35.66 0.77
CA SER A 464 32.99 35.35 0.47
C SER A 464 32.69 33.83 0.52
N GLY A 465 33.38 33.12 1.40
CA GLY A 465 33.25 31.69 1.63
C GLY A 465 32.35 31.37 2.82
N GLU A 466 32.01 30.09 2.95
CA GLU A 466 31.15 29.57 4.01
C GLU A 466 32.01 28.90 5.09
N LEU A 467 31.92 29.37 6.32
CA LEU A 467 32.57 28.75 7.47
C LEU A 467 31.71 27.60 8.00
N PHE A 468 32.32 26.43 8.16
CA PHE A 468 31.76 25.25 8.81
C PHE A 468 32.45 25.11 10.18
N PRO A 469 31.77 25.48 11.28
CA PRO A 469 32.40 25.50 12.59
C PRO A 469 32.87 24.12 13.06
N GLY A 470 32.10 23.06 12.85
CA GLY A 470 32.42 21.73 13.42
C GLY A 470 33.74 21.13 12.95
N SER A 471 34.11 21.34 11.69
CA SER A 471 35.43 21.00 11.13
C SER A 471 36.42 22.16 11.15
N MET A 472 36.00 23.38 11.51
CA MET A 472 36.77 24.60 11.29
C MET A 472 37.34 24.63 9.86
N SER A 473 36.42 24.74 8.89
CA SER A 473 36.76 24.79 7.46
C SER A 473 36.03 25.92 6.74
N ILE A 474 36.68 26.55 5.77
CA ILE A 474 36.09 27.51 4.84
C ILE A 474 35.88 26.78 3.52
N ARG A 475 34.67 26.78 2.99
CA ARG A 475 34.36 26.23 1.66
C ARG A 475 33.85 27.31 0.74
N ASN A 476 33.90 27.06 -0.57
CA ASN A 476 33.41 27.97 -1.60
C ASN A 476 34.03 29.38 -1.52
N GLY A 477 35.20 29.53 -0.90
CA GLY A 477 35.91 30.79 -0.81
C GLY A 477 36.38 31.24 -2.20
N GLN A 478 36.34 32.54 -2.47
CA GLN A 478 36.73 33.14 -3.73
C GLN A 478 37.91 34.08 -3.54
N LEU A 479 38.93 33.90 -4.37
CA LEU A 479 40.07 34.80 -4.48
C LEU A 479 40.37 35.03 -5.96
N GLU A 480 40.29 36.28 -6.42
CA GLU A 480 40.44 36.64 -7.84
C GLU A 480 39.56 35.81 -8.81
N GLY A 481 38.33 35.47 -8.39
CA GLY A 481 37.38 34.67 -9.17
C GLY A 481 37.66 33.17 -9.18
N ALA A 482 38.71 32.71 -8.50
CA ALA A 482 39.01 31.29 -8.32
C ALA A 482 38.48 30.76 -6.99
N ARG A 483 38.09 29.48 -6.97
CA ARG A 483 37.53 28.81 -5.80
C ARG A 483 38.62 28.17 -4.94
N PHE A 484 38.45 28.32 -3.63
CA PHE A 484 39.30 27.76 -2.59
C PHE A 484 38.48 27.11 -1.49
N ALA A 485 39.05 26.04 -0.92
CA ALA A 485 38.63 25.45 0.33
C ALA A 485 39.82 25.38 1.29
N ILE A 486 39.56 25.63 2.58
CA ILE A 486 40.54 25.53 3.66
C ILE A 486 39.93 24.63 4.72
N GLU A 487 40.54 23.48 4.97
CA GLU A 487 39.96 22.44 5.81
C GLU A 487 40.94 21.98 6.89
N THR A 488 40.50 21.99 8.14
CA THR A 488 41.24 21.32 9.21
C THR A 488 41.05 19.82 9.09
N LEU A 489 42.15 19.06 9.09
CA LEU A 489 42.16 17.61 8.94
C LEU A 489 42.26 16.94 10.32
N PHE A 490 41.47 15.90 10.53
CA PHE A 490 41.45 15.08 11.74
C PHE A 490 41.61 13.59 11.38
N GLU A 491 42.30 12.81 12.21
CA GLU A 491 42.51 11.36 12.02
C GLU A 491 41.97 10.56 13.22
N GLY A 492 40.70 10.76 13.55
CA GLY A 492 40.03 10.07 14.66
C GLY A 492 40.41 10.54 16.07
N ASP A 493 41.34 11.49 16.17
CA ASP A 493 41.70 12.23 17.38
C ASP A 493 41.04 13.64 17.36
N PRO A 494 40.63 14.21 18.51
CA PRO A 494 40.23 15.61 18.60
C PRO A 494 41.32 16.61 18.16
N ASP A 495 42.60 16.24 18.24
CA ASP A 495 43.68 17.10 17.78
C ASP A 495 43.85 17.04 16.25
N PRO A 496 43.93 18.21 15.57
CA PRO A 496 44.05 18.24 14.12
C PRO A 496 45.44 17.80 13.67
N VAL A 497 45.48 16.96 12.64
CA VAL A 497 46.74 16.48 12.05
C VAL A 497 47.31 17.44 11.02
N GLY A 498 46.49 18.32 10.41
CA GLY A 498 46.96 19.25 9.39
C GLY A 498 45.88 20.23 8.94
N THR A 499 46.25 21.23 8.15
CA THR A 499 45.28 22.11 7.47
C THR A 499 45.49 22.01 5.97
N ARG A 500 44.46 21.63 5.22
CA ARG A 500 44.50 21.55 3.76
C ARG A 500 43.98 22.83 3.15
N VAL A 501 44.77 23.45 2.29
CA VAL A 501 44.34 24.52 1.38
C VAL A 501 44.22 23.94 -0.01
N ALA A 502 43.02 23.95 -0.58
CA ALA A 502 42.73 23.42 -1.91
C ALA A 502 42.24 24.54 -2.83
N HIS A 503 42.89 24.71 -3.98
CA HIS A 503 42.42 25.54 -5.09
C HIS A 503 41.69 24.64 -6.09
N GLU A 504 40.38 24.81 -6.23
CA GLU A 504 39.58 24.04 -7.20
C GLU A 504 39.80 24.58 -8.62
N LEU A 505 40.07 23.67 -9.56
CA LEU A 505 40.38 23.96 -10.94
C LEU A 505 39.17 23.71 -11.84
N ASP A 506 38.55 24.80 -12.28
CA ASP A 506 37.54 24.79 -13.35
C ASP A 506 38.02 25.70 -14.51
N PRO A 507 38.21 25.19 -15.74
CA PRO A 507 38.19 23.76 -16.11
C PRO A 507 39.37 22.97 -15.50
N PRO A 508 39.29 21.64 -15.43
CA PRO A 508 40.41 20.79 -15.00
C PRO A 508 41.65 20.95 -15.88
N LEU A 509 42.82 20.61 -15.34
CA LEU A 509 44.05 20.52 -16.12
C LEU A 509 43.92 19.41 -17.16
N ASN A 510 44.40 19.68 -18.37
CA ASN A 510 44.48 18.68 -19.43
C ASN A 510 45.68 17.77 -19.20
N MET A 511 45.56 16.86 -18.23
CA MET A 511 46.52 15.84 -17.90
C MET A 511 45.89 14.47 -18.17
N ASP A 512 46.64 13.55 -18.80
CA ASP A 512 46.21 12.16 -18.89
C ASP A 512 46.28 11.55 -17.48
N VAL A 513 45.11 11.44 -16.86
CA VAL A 513 44.93 11.06 -15.46
C VAL A 513 45.21 9.56 -15.33
N GLY A 514 46.42 9.22 -14.92
CA GLY A 514 46.80 7.85 -14.60
C GLY A 514 47.88 7.79 -13.55
N GLU A 515 49.06 8.34 -13.83
CA GLU A 515 50.25 8.02 -13.01
C GLU A 515 51.44 8.97 -13.21
N ALA A 516 51.31 10.03 -14.02
CA ALA A 516 52.44 10.92 -14.31
C ALA A 516 52.96 11.53 -12.99
N PRO A 517 54.21 11.22 -12.59
CA PRO A 517 54.82 11.82 -11.42
C PRO A 517 54.74 13.34 -11.54
N LEU A 518 54.49 14.02 -10.42
CA LEU A 518 54.47 15.50 -10.35
C LEU A 518 55.69 16.13 -11.06
N GLU A 519 56.84 15.46 -11.02
CA GLU A 519 58.07 15.86 -11.70
C GLU A 519 57.92 15.95 -13.23
N ASP A 520 57.21 15.02 -13.86
CA ASP A 520 57.00 15.02 -15.32
C ASP A 520 56.08 16.17 -15.74
N LEU A 521 55.07 16.47 -14.92
CA LEU A 521 54.20 17.63 -15.11
C LEU A 521 55.02 18.93 -15.03
N LEU A 522 55.84 19.08 -13.98
CA LEU A 522 56.64 20.28 -13.77
C LEU A 522 57.74 20.43 -14.84
N ALA A 523 58.28 19.32 -15.35
CA ALA A 523 59.29 19.32 -16.42
C ALA A 523 58.73 19.73 -17.78
N SER A 524 57.47 19.39 -18.07
CA SER A 524 56.78 19.77 -19.31
C SER A 524 56.11 21.14 -19.26
N ALA A 525 55.98 21.74 -18.07
CA ALA A 525 55.36 23.05 -17.86
C ALA A 525 56.26 24.24 -18.32
N PRO A 526 55.68 25.43 -18.54
CA PRO A 526 56.44 26.62 -18.95
C PRO A 526 57.59 26.99 -17.99
N PRO A 527 58.68 27.63 -18.48
CA PRO A 527 59.82 28.01 -17.64
C PRO A 527 59.41 28.83 -16.40
N GLY A 528 59.94 28.46 -15.24
CA GLY A 528 59.63 29.09 -13.94
C GLY A 528 58.43 28.51 -13.20
N THR A 529 57.68 27.56 -13.80
CA THR A 529 56.57 26.88 -13.09
C THR A 529 57.06 26.11 -11.86
N ARG A 530 58.23 25.46 -11.93
CA ARG A 530 58.85 24.79 -10.79
C ARG A 530 59.11 25.74 -9.62
N ALA A 531 59.62 26.94 -9.88
CA ALA A 531 59.87 27.94 -8.83
C ALA A 531 58.56 28.39 -8.14
N VAL A 532 57.46 28.54 -8.90
CA VAL A 532 56.14 28.85 -8.32
C VAL A 532 55.60 27.65 -7.53
N PHE A 533 55.80 26.42 -8.00
CA PHE A 533 55.45 25.23 -7.24
C PHE A 533 56.24 25.14 -5.93
N ASP A 534 57.55 25.41 -5.96
CA ASP A 534 58.40 25.42 -4.76
C ASP A 534 57.93 26.49 -3.77
N GLU A 535 57.43 27.63 -4.24
CA GLU A 535 56.78 28.65 -3.42
C GLU A 535 55.47 28.14 -2.79
N VAL A 536 54.62 27.47 -3.58
CA VAL A 536 53.38 26.81 -3.10
C VAL A 536 53.68 25.72 -2.07
N ALA A 537 54.76 24.97 -2.23
CA ALA A 537 55.16 23.88 -1.34
C ALA A 537 55.98 24.36 -0.11
N LYS A 538 56.43 25.61 -0.10
CA LYS A 538 57.33 26.13 0.94
C LYS A 538 56.71 26.04 2.34
N GLY A 539 57.31 25.23 3.21
CA GLY A 539 56.82 25.03 4.59
C GLY A 539 55.55 24.18 4.69
N ALA A 540 55.11 23.57 3.59
CA ALA A 540 54.03 22.59 3.61
C ALA A 540 54.57 21.21 4.01
N ARG A 541 53.74 20.41 4.67
CA ARG A 541 53.99 18.98 4.88
C ARG A 541 53.90 18.22 3.56
N GLU A 542 52.95 18.62 2.73
CA GLU A 542 52.69 17.99 1.44
C GLU A 542 52.09 19.00 0.46
N ALA A 543 52.44 18.89 -0.82
CA ALA A 543 51.82 19.64 -1.90
C ALA A 543 51.55 18.71 -3.09
N ARG A 544 50.33 18.75 -3.63
CA ARG A 544 49.88 17.89 -4.72
C ARG A 544 49.23 18.74 -5.81
N VAL A 545 49.45 18.34 -7.06
CA VAL A 545 48.72 18.86 -8.22
C VAL A 545 47.87 17.72 -8.76
N LEU A 546 46.55 17.89 -8.67
CA LEU A 546 45.53 16.96 -9.14
C LEU A 546 44.86 17.56 -10.38
N PRO A 547 44.16 16.75 -11.20
CA PRO A 547 43.48 17.26 -12.39
C PRO A 547 42.45 18.37 -12.08
N HIS A 548 41.79 18.28 -10.93
CA HIS A 548 40.72 19.18 -10.50
C HIS A 548 41.12 20.11 -9.34
N ALA A 549 42.34 20.00 -8.81
CA ALA A 549 42.75 20.80 -7.66
C ALA A 549 44.26 20.96 -7.53
N ILE A 550 44.70 22.06 -6.95
CA ILE A 550 46.03 22.15 -6.33
C ILE A 550 45.81 22.11 -4.83
N GLU A 551 46.46 21.17 -4.14
CA GLU A 551 46.27 20.97 -2.70
C GLU A 551 47.59 21.13 -1.95
N VAL A 552 47.55 21.82 -0.82
CA VAL A 552 48.68 21.96 0.10
C VAL A 552 48.24 21.60 1.51
N THR A 553 48.98 20.72 2.16
CA THR A 553 48.76 20.35 3.57
C THR A 553 49.80 21.04 4.44
N LEU A 554 49.33 21.82 5.41
CA LEU A 554 50.11 22.59 6.37
C LEU A 554 50.11 21.91 7.74
N GLU A 555 51.04 22.34 8.59
CA GLU A 555 51.00 22.07 10.03
C GLU A 555 49.68 22.59 10.64
N ALA A 556 49.12 21.83 11.58
CA ALA A 556 47.95 22.24 12.34
C ALA A 556 48.30 22.54 13.81
N PRO A 557 47.51 23.37 14.51
CA PRO A 557 46.38 24.15 13.99
C PRO A 557 46.84 25.40 13.21
N LEU A 558 46.13 25.74 12.13
CA LEU A 558 46.35 27.01 11.42
C LEU A 558 45.68 28.15 12.19
N ALA A 559 46.49 28.95 12.88
CA ALA A 559 46.03 30.00 13.80
C ALA A 559 45.22 31.09 13.09
N ASP A 560 45.71 31.57 11.95
CA ASP A 560 45.06 32.57 11.12
C ASP A 560 45.20 32.18 9.65
N PRO A 561 44.12 31.76 8.97
CA PRO A 561 44.20 31.35 7.57
C PRO A 561 44.58 32.49 6.62
N ALA A 562 44.46 33.76 7.04
CA ALA A 562 44.87 34.90 6.23
C ALA A 562 46.40 34.94 6.00
N THR A 563 47.20 34.27 6.84
CA THR A 563 48.66 34.16 6.62
C THR A 563 49.00 33.40 5.35
N GLU A 564 48.10 32.53 4.88
CA GLU A 564 48.29 31.71 3.69
C GLU A 564 47.84 32.41 2.40
N ARG A 565 47.39 33.68 2.45
CA ARG A 565 46.98 34.43 1.26
C ARG A 565 48.09 34.48 0.19
N GLY A 566 49.34 34.65 0.62
CA GLY A 566 50.50 34.61 -0.29
C GLY A 566 50.61 33.28 -1.03
N ARG A 567 50.39 32.16 -0.33
CA ARG A 567 50.38 30.82 -0.92
C ARG A 567 49.20 30.62 -1.87
N MET A 568 48.02 31.11 -1.52
CA MET A 568 46.85 31.05 -2.40
C MET A 568 47.09 31.80 -3.72
N HIS A 569 47.71 32.99 -3.69
CA HIS A 569 48.13 33.69 -4.92
C HIS A 569 49.17 32.89 -5.71
N ALA A 570 50.11 32.23 -5.03
CA ALA A 570 51.07 31.34 -5.69
C ALA A 570 50.37 30.13 -6.36
N MET A 571 49.32 29.57 -5.72
CA MET A 571 48.49 28.50 -6.31
C MET A 571 47.75 28.97 -7.57
N LEU A 572 47.27 30.23 -7.59
CA LEU A 572 46.68 30.84 -8.79
C LEU A 572 47.70 31.06 -9.90
N ALA A 573 48.88 31.58 -9.55
CA ALA A 573 49.96 31.74 -10.52
C ALA A 573 50.40 30.38 -11.10
N LEU A 574 50.43 29.35 -10.27
CA LEU A 574 50.71 27.98 -10.67
C LEU A 574 49.64 27.43 -11.62
N SER A 575 48.35 27.55 -11.29
CA SER A 575 47.27 27.04 -12.12
C SER A 575 47.22 27.71 -13.50
N ARG A 576 47.38 29.05 -13.56
CA ARG A 576 47.48 29.80 -14.83
C ARG A 576 48.65 29.31 -15.69
N ARG A 577 49.83 29.09 -15.09
CA ARG A 577 51.02 28.57 -15.80
C ARG A 577 50.84 27.15 -16.31
N LEU A 578 50.25 26.26 -15.48
CA LEU A 578 49.96 24.88 -15.87
C LEU A 578 48.94 24.80 -17.02
N ARG A 579 48.03 25.78 -17.12
CA ARG A 579 47.10 25.93 -18.26
C ARG A 579 47.73 26.58 -19.49
N GLY A 580 49.01 26.98 -19.42
CA GLY A 580 49.70 27.67 -20.52
C GLY A 580 49.22 29.11 -20.74
N GLU A 581 48.49 29.69 -19.79
CA GLU A 581 48.07 31.08 -19.85
C GLU A 581 49.31 31.98 -19.74
N LYS A 582 49.59 32.74 -20.80
CA LYS A 582 50.72 33.69 -20.80
C LYS A 582 50.38 34.81 -19.83
N GLY A 583 51.03 34.83 -18.67
CA GLY A 583 50.98 35.98 -17.77
C GLY A 583 51.29 37.26 -18.54
N ALA A 584 50.47 38.29 -18.37
CA ALA A 584 50.76 39.60 -18.92
C ALA A 584 52.10 40.08 -18.33
N GLY A 585 53.17 39.98 -19.12
CA GLY A 585 54.48 40.46 -18.69
C GLY A 585 54.43 41.97 -18.42
N PRO A 586 55.37 42.51 -17.62
CA PRO A 586 55.40 43.92 -17.19
C PRO A 586 55.58 44.95 -18.33
N TYR A 587 55.48 44.54 -19.60
CA TYR A 587 55.61 45.37 -20.80
C TYR A 587 54.35 45.32 -21.69
N ARG A 588 53.16 45.19 -21.10
CA ARG A 588 51.88 45.40 -21.79
C ARG A 588 51.04 46.45 -21.09
#